data_AF-A0A822CT46-F1
#
_entry.id   AF-A0A822CT46-F1
#
_cell.length_a   1.000
_cell.length_b   1.000
_cell.length_c   1.000
_cell.angle_alpha   90.00
_cell.angle_beta   90.00
_cell.angle_gamma   90.00
#
_symmetry.space_group_name_H-M   'P 1'
#
loop_
_entity.id
_entity.type
_entity.pdbx_description
1 polymer ?
#
loop_
_entity_poly.entity_id
_entity_poly.type
_entity_poly.pdbx_seq_one_letter_code
_entity_poly.pdbx_strand_id
1 'polypeptide(L)' 'CNHQYSVNSIHGDRSQAQREEALKSFKNARTPILVATSVAARGLDIP' A
#
# COMPACT_ATOMS: atom_id res chain seq x y z
N CYS A 1 -23.18 5.83 -7.91
CA CYS A 1 -22.64 4.46 -7.80
C CYS A 1 -21.56 4.44 -6.74
N ASN A 2 -21.88 4.02 -5.51
CA ASN A 2 -20.92 4.03 -4.40
C ASN A 2 -20.28 2.65 -4.27
N HIS A 3 -19.21 2.41 -5.02
CA HIS A 3 -18.45 1.16 -4.90
C HIS A 3 -17.51 1.28 -3.70
N GLN A 4 -17.76 0.51 -2.64
CA GLN A 4 -16.85 0.43 -1.50
C GLN A 4 -15.66 -0.45 -1.87
N TYR A 5 -14.55 0.17 -2.27
CA TYR A 5 -13.28 -0.53 -2.44
C TYR A 5 -12.42 -0.38 -1.19
N SER A 6 -11.79 -1.47 -0.75
CA SER A 6 -10.81 -1.45 0.32
C SER A 6 -9.48 -0.93 -0.23
N VAL A 7 -9.11 0.29 0.17
CA VAL A 7 -7.92 1.01 -0.31
C VAL A 7 -6.95 1.31 0.83
N ASN A 8 -5.65 1.19 0.59
CA ASN A 8 -4.60 1.66 1.50
C ASN A 8 -3.60 2.57 0.78
N SER A 9 -2.75 3.29 1.51
CA SER A 9 -1.76 4.19 0.92
C SER A 9 -0.37 4.04 1.54
N ILE A 10 0.67 4.25 0.72
CA ILE A 10 2.07 4.25 1.14
C ILE A 10 2.76 5.55 0.71
N HIS A 11 3.35 6.27 1.66
CA HIS A 11 4.04 7.54 1.41
C HIS A 11 5.08 7.85 2.50
N GLY A 12 5.94 8.84 2.23
CA GLY A 12 7.05 9.26 3.09
C GLY A 12 6.66 9.56 4.55
N ASP A 13 5.46 10.11 4.74
CA ASP A 13 4.91 10.48 6.05
C ASP A 13 4.43 9.28 6.89
N ARG A 14 4.34 8.07 6.32
CA ARG A 14 4.02 6.85 7.08
C ARG A 14 5.26 6.26 7.75
N SER A 15 5.08 5.76 8.97
CA SER A 15 6.12 5.01 9.68
C SER A 15 6.45 3.69 8.96
N GLN A 16 7.65 3.15 9.17
CA GLN A 16 8.07 1.90 8.55
C GLN A 16 7.09 0.75 8.84
N ALA A 17 6.62 0.62 10.08
CA ALA A 17 5.62 -0.38 10.46
C ALA A 17 4.30 -0.22 9.70
N GLN A 18 3.84 1.02 9.51
CA GLN A 18 2.62 1.30 8.74
C GLN A 18 2.80 0.98 7.25
N ARG A 19 4.00 1.16 6.70
CA ARG A 19 4.33 0.78 5.32
C ARG A 19 4.29 -0.74 5.15
N GLU A 20 4.91 -1.48 6.07
CA GLU A 20 4.93 -2.94 6.08
C GLU A 20 3.53 -3.53 6.26
N GLU A 21 2.70 -2.95 7.13
CA GLU A 21 1.30 -3.35 7.28
C GLU A 21 0.49 -3.12 6.01
N ALA A 22 0.63 -1.95 5.37
CA ALA A 22 -0.05 -1.64 4.12
C ALA A 22 0.35 -2.62 3.01
N LEU A 23 1.65 -2.92 2.88
CA LEU A 23 2.16 -3.93 1.94
C LEU A 23 1.64 -5.33 2.25
N LYS A 24 1.65 -5.73 3.53
CA LYS A 24 1.12 -7.03 3.96
C LYS A 24 -0.38 -7.15 3.67
N SER A 25 -1.15 -6.09 3.90
CA SER A 25 -2.59 -6.07 3.63
C SER A 25 -2.90 -6.14 2.13
N PHE A 26 -2.09 -5.48 1.30
CA PHE A 26 -2.17 -5.57 -0.15
C PHE A 26 -1.83 -6.97 -0.67
N LYS A 27 -0.71 -7.55 -0.21
CA LYS A 27 -0.30 -8.92 -0.59
C LYS A 27 -1.30 -10.00 -0.21
N ASN A 28 -1.96 -9.85 0.95
CA ASN A 28 -3.01 -10.77 1.40
C ASN A 28 -4.39 -10.47 0.77
N ALA A 29 -4.47 -9.59 -0.24
CA ALA A 29 -5.70 -9.16 -0.91
C ALA A 29 -6.77 -8.55 0.02
N ARG A 30 -6.42 -8.18 1.25
CA ARG A 30 -7.33 -7.54 2.22
C ARG A 30 -7.63 -6.09 1.83
N THR A 31 -6.63 -5.40 1.29
CA THR A 31 -6.76 -4.09 0.65
C THR A 31 -6.22 -4.21 -0.77
N PRO A 32 -7.04 -4.66 -1.74
CA PRO A 32 -6.57 -4.96 -3.10
C PRO A 32 -6.14 -3.72 -3.89
N ILE A 33 -6.34 -2.52 -3.36
CA ILE A 33 -5.91 -1.27 -3.98
C ILE A 33 -4.92 -0.58 -3.04
N LEU A 34 -3.69 -0.38 -3.52
CA LEU A 34 -2.64 0.33 -2.80
C LEU A 34 -2.18 1.55 -3.61
N VAL A 35 -2.33 2.74 -3.05
CA VAL A 35 -1.92 4.01 -3.68
C VAL A 35 -0.59 4.47 -3.11
N ALA A 36 0.39 4.77 -3.96
CA ALA A 36 1.74 5.13 -3.53
C ALA A 36 2.15 6.53 -3.99
N THR A 37 2.73 7.33 -3.09
CA THR A 37 3.39 8.58 -3.45
C THR A 37 4.71 8.71 -2.69
N SER A 38 5.83 8.84 -3.43
CA SER A 38 7.26 8.92 -3.03
C SER A 38 8.10 7.62 -2.94
N VAL A 39 9.34 7.71 -3.46
CA VAL A 39 10.56 6.85 -3.39
C VAL A 39 10.51 5.40 -3.95
N ALA A 40 9.35 4.82 -4.22
CA ALA A 40 9.22 3.45 -4.76
C ALA A 40 9.86 3.16 -6.15
N ALA A 41 10.40 4.16 -6.86
CA ALA A 41 10.99 3.97 -8.19
C ALA A 41 12.31 3.15 -8.19
N ARG A 42 12.93 2.93 -7.02
CA ARG A 42 14.09 2.05 -6.86
C ARG A 42 13.69 0.75 -6.15
N GLY A 43 13.08 -0.17 -6.90
CA GLY A 43 12.95 -1.57 -6.51
C GLY A 43 11.92 -1.87 -5.42
N LEU A 44 10.64 -1.54 -5.63
CA LEU A 44 9.58 -2.32 -4.99
C LEU A 44 9.59 -3.73 -5.57
N ASP A 45 10.43 -4.59 -5.01
CA ASP A 45 10.29 -6.03 -5.15
C ASP A 45 9.04 -6.42 -4.36
N ILE A 46 7.90 -6.51 -5.05
CA ILE A 46 6.68 -7.11 -4.53
C ILE A 46 6.67 -8.55 -5.04
N PRO A 47 7.27 -9.53 -4.32
CA PRO A 47 7.03 -10.94 -4.60
C PRO A 47 5.59 -11.30 -4.29
#